data_AF-A0A2H3C8X2-F1
#
_entry.id   AF-A0A2H3C8X2-F1
#
_cell.length_a   1.000
_cell.length_b   1.000
_cell.length_c   1.000
_cell.angle_alpha   90.00
_cell.angle_beta   90.00
_cell.angle_gamma   90.00
#
_symmetry.space_group_name_H-M   'P 1'
#
loop_
_entity.id
_entity.type
_entity.pdbx_description
1 polymer ?
#
loop_
_entity_poly.entity_id
_entity_poly.type
_entity_poly.pdbx_seq_one_letter_code
_entity_poly.pdbx_strand_id
1 'polypeptide(L)'
;LNGWVDLVDDLYSIYKHSPCCQSGEDARDFWIAVTGMHTDHAEDQKKLFWLLQIWKQRCECEKCGEETILKSTPHELLDILFKVSQEAIINAGGMASWENLSQNQRKTHHDEAFHRFAFELGEAEFAKLDDSQKKNIDLLIWAGCCMHKEMNAFKEGCTHMSRWWEENGISGPIKM
;
A
#
# COMPACT_ATOMS: atom_id res chain seq x y z
N LEU A 1 6.52 6.51 -1.01
CA LEU A 1 5.62 5.37 -1.30
C LEU A 1 6.28 4.42 -2.29
N ASN A 2 6.57 4.84 -3.53
CA ASN A 2 7.09 3.95 -4.58
C ASN A 2 8.27 3.08 -4.13
N GLY A 3 9.31 3.65 -3.52
CA GLY A 3 10.43 2.82 -3.04
C GLY A 3 10.07 1.74 -2.01
N TRP A 4 8.96 1.88 -1.27
CA TRP A 4 8.44 0.81 -0.42
C TRP A 4 7.66 -0.24 -1.21
N VAL A 5 6.84 0.19 -2.17
CA VAL A 5 6.10 -0.71 -3.08
C VAL A 5 7.10 -1.55 -3.88
N ASP A 6 8.07 -0.90 -4.52
CA ASP A 6 9.14 -1.54 -5.29
C ASP A 6 9.91 -2.57 -4.45
N LEU A 7 10.25 -2.21 -3.20
CA LEU A 7 10.93 -3.13 -2.28
C LEU A 7 10.08 -4.38 -1.97
N VAL A 8 8.79 -4.21 -1.67
CA VAL A 8 7.90 -5.34 -1.38
C VAL A 8 7.70 -6.20 -2.62
N ASP A 9 7.51 -5.58 -3.79
CA ASP A 9 7.37 -6.28 -5.06
C ASP A 9 8.64 -7.08 -5.39
N ASP A 10 9.83 -6.51 -5.17
CA ASP A 10 11.11 -7.20 -5.33
C ASP A 10 11.24 -8.39 -4.38
N LEU A 11 10.87 -8.22 -3.10
CA LEU A 11 10.89 -9.30 -2.11
C LEU A 11 9.95 -10.45 -2.49
N TYR A 12 8.73 -10.14 -2.93
CA TYR A 12 7.78 -11.14 -3.41
C TYR A 12 8.23 -11.79 -4.72
N SER A 13 8.86 -11.03 -5.62
CA SER A 13 9.45 -11.57 -6.84
C SER A 13 10.54 -12.58 -6.49
N ILE A 14 11.47 -12.25 -5.58
CA ILE A 14 12.51 -13.19 -5.11
C ILE A 14 11.86 -14.42 -4.46
N TYR A 15 10.86 -14.22 -3.61
CA TYR A 15 10.16 -15.33 -2.94
C TYR A 15 9.50 -16.27 -3.95
N LYS A 16 8.82 -15.75 -4.98
CA LYS A 16 8.18 -16.54 -6.05
C LYS A 16 9.12 -17.47 -6.81
N HIS A 17 10.41 -17.14 -6.88
CA HIS A 17 11.43 -17.96 -7.51
C HIS A 17 12.12 -18.94 -6.54
N SER A 18 11.76 -18.92 -5.25
CA SER A 18 12.28 -19.81 -4.23
C SER A 18 11.58 -21.17 -4.25
N PRO A 19 12.28 -22.29 -3.96
CA PRO A 19 11.65 -23.61 -3.80
C PRO A 19 10.67 -23.68 -2.62
N CYS A 20 10.65 -22.67 -1.74
CA CYS A 20 9.73 -22.58 -0.60
C CYS A 20 8.42 -21.86 -0.92
N CYS A 21 8.26 -21.28 -2.12
CA CYS A 21 7.03 -20.58 -2.49
C CYS A 21 5.93 -21.59 -2.81
N GLN A 22 4.79 -21.43 -2.15
CA GLN A 22 3.56 -22.10 -2.58
C GLN A 22 2.91 -21.27 -3.69
N SER A 23 2.17 -21.89 -4.60
CA SER A 23 1.53 -21.16 -5.70
C SER A 23 0.52 -20.15 -5.16
N GLY A 24 0.54 -18.91 -5.65
CA GLY A 24 -0.52 -17.91 -5.41
C GLY A 24 -0.13 -16.68 -4.60
N GLU A 25 1.14 -16.51 -4.23
CA GLU A 25 1.61 -15.34 -3.47
C GLU A 25 1.44 -14.01 -4.24
N ASP A 26 0.95 -12.98 -3.55
CA ASP A 26 0.74 -11.64 -4.10
C ASP A 26 1.28 -10.58 -3.14
N ALA A 27 2.06 -9.63 -3.65
CA ALA A 27 2.63 -8.54 -2.86
C ALA A 27 1.54 -7.65 -2.24
N ARG A 28 0.35 -7.59 -2.85
CA ARG A 28 -0.81 -6.86 -2.31
C ARG A 28 -1.29 -7.42 -0.97
N ASP A 29 -1.09 -8.72 -0.72
CA ASP A 29 -1.45 -9.35 0.56
C ASP A 29 -0.64 -8.78 1.74
N PHE A 30 0.62 -8.41 1.50
CA PHE A 30 1.41 -7.70 2.50
C PHE A 30 0.74 -6.37 2.88
N TRP A 31 0.40 -5.54 1.89
CA TRP A 31 -0.20 -4.23 2.12
C TRP A 31 -1.56 -4.31 2.81
N ILE A 32 -2.37 -5.31 2.43
CA ILE A 32 -3.63 -5.67 3.09
C ILE A 32 -3.42 -6.11 4.55
N ALA A 33 -2.32 -6.79 4.86
CA ALA A 33 -2.02 -7.20 6.24
C ALA A 33 -1.43 -6.08 7.12
N VAL A 34 -0.87 -5.01 6.54
CA VAL A 34 -0.29 -3.91 7.33
C VAL A 34 -1.39 -3.17 8.10
N THR A 35 -1.23 -3.10 9.42
CA THR A 35 -2.18 -2.45 10.35
C THR A 35 -1.60 -1.22 11.06
N GLY A 36 -0.31 -0.92 10.84
CA GLY A 36 0.27 0.29 11.40
C GLY A 36 1.67 0.60 10.90
N MET A 37 2.09 1.82 11.21
CA MET A 37 3.37 2.39 10.82
C MET A 37 3.96 3.19 11.99
N HIS A 38 5.25 3.01 12.25
CA HIS A 38 5.96 3.79 13.27
C HIS A 38 7.08 4.61 12.62
N THR A 39 6.95 5.94 12.66
CA THR A 39 7.92 6.89 12.06
C THR A 39 8.07 8.12 12.94
N ASP A 40 9.03 8.98 12.63
CA ASP A 40 9.04 10.31 13.22
C ASP A 40 7.87 11.20 12.76
N HIS A 41 7.78 12.38 13.37
CA HIS A 41 6.70 13.34 13.16
C HIS A 41 6.94 14.30 11.98
N ALA A 42 7.95 14.06 11.15
CA ALA A 42 8.23 14.93 10.01
C ALA A 42 7.08 14.90 8.98
N GLU A 43 6.89 16.00 8.26
CA GLU A 43 5.76 16.18 7.33
C GLU A 43 5.79 15.19 6.16
N ASP A 44 6.99 14.79 5.72
CA ASP A 44 7.17 13.73 4.71
C ASP A 44 6.70 12.37 5.24
N GLN A 45 6.89 12.08 6.53
CA GLN A 45 6.41 10.84 7.15
C GLN A 45 4.88 10.83 7.32
N LYS A 46 4.27 11.97 7.67
CA LYS A 46 2.81 12.12 7.66
C LYS A 46 2.22 11.91 6.28
N LYS A 47 2.84 12.53 5.25
CA LYS A 47 2.45 12.34 3.86
C LYS A 47 2.59 10.88 3.44
N LEU A 48 3.67 10.21 3.83
CA LEU A 48 3.89 8.79 3.56
C LEU A 48 2.78 7.94 4.18
N PHE A 49 2.42 8.20 5.44
CA PHE A 49 1.31 7.50 6.10
C PHE A 49 -0.01 7.64 5.32
N TRP A 50 -0.38 8.85 4.91
CA TRP A 50 -1.59 9.06 4.11
C TRP A 50 -1.54 8.34 2.75
N LEU A 51 -0.40 8.41 2.07
CA LEU A 51 -0.20 7.68 0.81
C LEU A 51 -0.29 6.16 1.00
N LEU A 52 0.18 5.62 2.12
CA LEU A 52 0.05 4.20 2.46
C LEU A 52 -1.39 3.80 2.73
N GLN A 53 -2.20 4.66 3.38
CA GLN A 53 -3.63 4.39 3.56
C GLN A 53 -4.35 4.23 2.22
N ILE A 54 -4.12 5.16 1.28
CA ILE A 54 -4.70 5.09 -0.06
C ILE A 54 -4.23 3.85 -0.81
N TRP A 55 -2.93 3.55 -0.74
CA TRP A 55 -2.36 2.38 -1.39
C TRP A 55 -2.95 1.07 -0.86
N LYS A 56 -3.05 0.93 0.47
CA LYS A 56 -3.68 -0.21 1.13
C LYS A 56 -5.13 -0.40 0.65
N GLN A 57 -5.93 0.67 0.67
CA GLN A 57 -7.32 0.62 0.22
C GLN A 57 -7.42 0.22 -1.26
N ARG A 58 -6.50 0.72 -2.09
CA ARG A 58 -6.43 0.31 -3.50
C ARG A 58 -6.15 -1.17 -3.65
N CYS A 59 -5.17 -1.72 -2.93
CA CYS A 59 -4.86 -3.15 -2.95
C CYS A 59 -6.07 -4.01 -2.53
N GLU A 60 -6.80 -3.59 -1.50
CA GLU A 60 -8.05 -4.24 -1.06
C GLU A 60 -9.10 -4.27 -2.17
N CYS A 61 -9.39 -3.14 -2.80
CA CYS A 61 -10.35 -3.07 -3.91
C CYS A 61 -9.91 -3.96 -5.08
N GLU A 62 -8.65 -3.89 -5.51
CA GLU A 62 -8.15 -4.72 -6.61
C GLU A 62 -8.32 -6.22 -6.31
N LYS A 63 -7.90 -6.68 -5.12
CA LYS A 63 -8.05 -8.10 -4.73
C LYS A 63 -9.51 -8.52 -4.58
N CYS A 64 -10.34 -7.69 -3.95
CA CYS A 64 -11.76 -7.96 -3.78
C CYS A 64 -12.47 -8.10 -5.14
N GLY A 65 -12.14 -7.23 -6.10
CA GLY A 65 -12.65 -7.30 -7.46
C GLY A 65 -12.23 -8.56 -8.21
N GLU A 66 -10.93 -8.90 -8.18
CA GLU A 66 -10.40 -10.12 -8.78
C GLU A 66 -11.05 -11.38 -8.19
N GLU A 67 -11.19 -11.45 -6.86
CA GLU A 67 -11.89 -12.56 -6.20
C GLU A 67 -13.37 -12.65 -6.57
N THR A 68 -14.04 -11.51 -6.74
CA THR A 68 -15.45 -11.47 -7.17
C THR A 68 -15.57 -12.04 -8.57
N ILE A 69 -14.67 -11.66 -9.49
CA ILE A 69 -14.61 -12.20 -10.85
C ILE A 69 -14.37 -13.71 -10.82
N LEU A 70 -13.45 -14.20 -10.00
CA LEU A 70 -13.16 -15.64 -9.87
C LEU A 70 -14.35 -16.46 -9.37
N LYS A 71 -15.24 -15.85 -8.58
CA LYS A 71 -16.45 -16.48 -8.03
C LYS A 71 -17.67 -16.35 -8.96
N SER A 72 -17.57 -15.59 -10.04
CA SER A 72 -18.64 -15.37 -11.01
C SER A 72 -19.04 -16.65 -11.75
N THR A 73 -20.31 -16.73 -12.12
CA THR A 73 -20.84 -17.79 -12.99
C THR A 73 -20.31 -17.64 -14.42
N PRO A 74 -20.36 -18.71 -15.25
CA PRO A 74 -19.93 -18.61 -16.65
C PRO A 74 -20.65 -17.52 -17.46
N HIS A 75 -21.92 -17.25 -17.18
CA HIS A 75 -22.67 -16.20 -17.88
C HIS A 75 -22.17 -14.81 -17.47
N GLU A 76 -21.95 -14.57 -16.18
CA GLU A 76 -21.37 -13.32 -15.69
C GLU A 76 -19.94 -13.11 -16.20
N LEU A 77 -19.13 -14.17 -16.27
CA LEU A 77 -17.79 -14.11 -16.86
C LEU A 77 -17.82 -13.71 -18.34
N LEU A 78 -18.78 -14.23 -19.12
CA LEU A 78 -18.96 -13.80 -20.51
C LEU A 78 -19.27 -12.30 -20.59
N ASP A 79 -20.19 -11.81 -19.75
CA ASP A 79 -20.53 -10.39 -19.70
C ASP A 79 -19.33 -9.51 -19.32
N ILE A 80 -18.52 -9.96 -18.35
CA ILE A 80 -17.28 -9.29 -17.94
C ILE A 80 -16.29 -9.25 -19.12
N LEU A 81 -16.06 -10.38 -19.78
CA LEU A 81 -15.16 -10.46 -20.93
C LEU A 81 -15.60 -9.53 -22.06
N PHE A 82 -16.90 -9.43 -22.34
CA PHE A 82 -17.43 -8.49 -23.33
C PHE A 82 -17.16 -7.04 -22.94
N LYS A 83 -17.44 -6.65 -21.69
CA LYS A 83 -17.20 -5.29 -21.18
C LYS A 83 -15.73 -4.91 -21.26
N VAL A 84 -14.85 -5.74 -20.72
CA VAL A 84 -13.39 -5.53 -20.72
C VAL A 84 -12.86 -5.44 -22.15
N SER A 85 -13.33 -6.30 -23.06
CA SER A 85 -12.91 -6.27 -24.47
C SER A 85 -13.36 -5.01 -25.19
N GLN A 86 -14.62 -4.60 -24.99
CA GLN A 86 -15.16 -3.38 -25.58
C GLN A 86 -14.37 -2.15 -25.11
N GLU A 87 -14.08 -2.09 -23.83
CA GLU A 87 -13.32 -1.03 -23.20
C GLU A 87 -11.88 -0.95 -23.71
N ALA A 88 -11.18 -2.10 -23.82
CA ALA A 88 -9.85 -2.17 -24.39
C ALA A 88 -9.82 -1.65 -25.85
N ILE A 89 -10.82 -2.01 -26.65
CA ILE A 89 -10.96 -1.52 -28.04
C ILE A 89 -11.20 -0.01 -28.07
N ILE A 90 -12.06 0.52 -27.19
CA ILE A 90 -12.34 1.96 -27.10
C ILE A 90 -11.05 2.71 -26.72
N ASN A 91 -10.32 2.23 -25.71
CA ASN A 91 -9.07 2.85 -25.25
C ASN A 91 -7.97 2.82 -26.32
N ALA A 92 -7.95 1.81 -27.18
CA ALA A 92 -7.06 1.75 -28.34
C ALA A 92 -7.43 2.74 -29.46
N GLY A 93 -8.54 3.47 -29.34
CA GLY A 93 -9.03 4.41 -30.36
C GLY A 93 -10.05 3.81 -31.32
N GLY A 94 -10.73 2.72 -30.92
CA GLY A 94 -11.76 2.03 -31.70
C GLY A 94 -11.24 0.83 -32.49
N MET A 95 -12.16 0.11 -33.15
CA MET A 95 -11.88 -1.17 -33.80
C MET A 95 -10.79 -1.10 -34.88
N ALA A 96 -10.79 -0.03 -35.70
CA ALA A 96 -9.78 0.13 -36.74
C ALA A 96 -8.36 0.27 -36.17
N SER A 97 -8.20 1.00 -35.06
CA SER A 97 -6.93 1.12 -34.37
C SER A 97 -6.55 -0.20 -33.71
N TRP A 98 -7.51 -0.86 -33.06
CA TRP A 98 -7.32 -2.18 -32.43
C TRP A 98 -6.81 -3.25 -33.39
N GLU A 99 -7.37 -3.31 -34.60
CA GLU A 99 -6.97 -4.27 -35.63
C GLU A 99 -5.52 -4.07 -36.09
N ASN A 100 -5.01 -2.84 -36.05
CA ASN A 100 -3.63 -2.52 -36.39
C ASN A 100 -2.62 -2.75 -35.26
N LEU A 101 -3.09 -3.03 -34.04
CA LEU A 101 -2.21 -3.32 -32.91
C LEU A 101 -1.60 -4.72 -33.04
N SER A 102 -0.34 -4.83 -32.61
CA SER A 102 0.30 -6.13 -32.38
C SER A 102 -0.38 -6.89 -31.25
N GLN A 103 -0.16 -8.21 -31.19
CA GLN A 103 -0.71 -9.04 -30.12
C GLN A 103 -0.28 -8.58 -28.72
N ASN A 104 0.98 -8.13 -28.57
CA ASN A 104 1.48 -7.62 -27.30
C ASN A 104 0.77 -6.34 -26.88
N GLN A 105 0.53 -5.41 -27.81
CA GLN A 105 -0.21 -4.17 -27.51
C GLN A 105 -1.67 -4.46 -27.16
N ARG A 106 -2.33 -5.37 -27.88
CA ARG A 106 -3.69 -5.80 -27.53
C ARG A 106 -3.74 -6.43 -26.15
N LYS A 107 -2.75 -7.26 -25.80
CA LYS A 107 -2.63 -7.83 -24.46
C LYS A 107 -2.50 -6.72 -23.41
N THR A 108 -1.61 -5.75 -23.61
CA THR A 108 -1.46 -4.62 -22.68
C THR A 108 -2.78 -3.87 -22.46
N HIS A 109 -3.50 -3.52 -23.52
CA HIS A 109 -4.80 -2.85 -23.37
C HIS A 109 -5.86 -3.71 -22.69
N HIS A 110 -5.86 -5.04 -22.92
CA HIS A 110 -6.73 -5.95 -22.21
C HIS A 110 -6.38 -6.05 -20.73
N ASP A 111 -5.10 -6.19 -20.40
CA ASP A 111 -4.62 -6.26 -19.02
C ASP A 111 -4.99 -4.96 -18.27
N GLU A 112 -4.77 -3.80 -18.88
CA GLU A 112 -5.16 -2.50 -18.33
C GLU A 112 -6.67 -2.37 -18.11
N ALA A 113 -7.48 -2.74 -19.10
CA ALA A 113 -8.94 -2.71 -18.99
C ALA A 113 -9.45 -3.69 -17.93
N PHE A 114 -8.85 -4.88 -17.85
CA PHE A 114 -9.18 -5.87 -16.84
C PHE A 114 -8.86 -5.37 -15.44
N HIS A 115 -7.67 -4.82 -15.21
CA HIS A 115 -7.29 -4.28 -13.91
C HIS A 115 -8.19 -3.12 -13.48
N ARG A 116 -8.56 -2.22 -14.41
CA ARG A 116 -9.53 -1.15 -14.13
C ARG A 116 -10.89 -1.71 -13.76
N PHE A 117 -11.43 -2.64 -14.55
CA PHE A 117 -12.72 -3.26 -14.28
C PHE A 117 -12.74 -3.99 -12.93
N ALA A 118 -11.68 -4.75 -12.62
CA ALA A 118 -11.55 -5.43 -11.33
C ALA A 118 -11.52 -4.42 -10.18
N PHE A 119 -10.74 -3.34 -10.29
CA PHE A 119 -10.72 -2.28 -9.28
C PHE A 119 -12.10 -1.66 -9.05
N GLU A 120 -12.80 -1.26 -10.11
CA GLU A 120 -14.15 -0.65 -10.03
C GLU A 120 -15.18 -1.62 -9.41
N LEU A 121 -15.11 -2.90 -9.75
CA LEU A 121 -15.94 -3.93 -9.16
C LEU A 121 -15.65 -4.08 -7.66
N GLY A 122 -14.37 -4.10 -7.29
CA GLY A 122 -13.93 -4.15 -5.89
C GLY A 122 -14.37 -2.94 -5.09
N GLU A 123 -14.30 -1.72 -5.66
CA GLU A 123 -14.85 -0.52 -5.03
C GLU A 123 -16.36 -0.64 -4.80
N ALA A 124 -17.08 -1.19 -5.78
CA ALA A 124 -18.52 -1.41 -5.65
C ALA A 124 -18.87 -2.45 -4.58
N GLU A 125 -18.08 -3.53 -4.43
CA GLU A 125 -18.24 -4.49 -3.34
C GLU A 125 -17.86 -3.89 -1.98
N PHE A 126 -16.75 -3.17 -1.90
CA PHE A 126 -16.33 -2.48 -0.68
C PHE A 126 -17.39 -1.47 -0.20
N ALA A 127 -18.03 -0.75 -1.12
CA ALA A 127 -19.09 0.20 -0.79
C ALA A 127 -20.31 -0.46 -0.12
N LYS A 128 -20.59 -1.75 -0.40
CA LYS A 128 -21.70 -2.52 0.20
C LYS A 128 -21.42 -2.98 1.63
N LEU A 129 -20.16 -2.99 2.06
CA LEU A 129 -19.77 -3.39 3.40
C LEU A 129 -20.34 -2.44 4.47
N ASP A 130 -20.59 -2.97 5.65
CA ASP A 130 -20.98 -2.16 6.81
C ASP A 130 -19.79 -1.35 7.37
N ASP A 131 -20.09 -0.36 8.21
CA ASP A 131 -19.09 0.53 8.79
C ASP A 131 -18.05 -0.21 9.65
N SER A 132 -18.40 -1.33 10.27
CA SER A 132 -17.47 -2.13 11.08
C SER A 132 -16.49 -2.87 10.19
N GLN A 133 -16.97 -3.46 9.10
CA GLN A 133 -16.15 -4.15 8.11
C GLN A 133 -15.20 -3.17 7.42
N LYS A 134 -15.70 -2.00 6.98
CA LYS A 134 -14.88 -0.94 6.38
C LYS A 134 -13.78 -0.47 7.32
N LYS A 135 -14.10 -0.22 8.59
CA LYS A 135 -13.10 0.17 9.60
C LYS A 135 -12.02 -0.88 9.84
N ASN A 136 -12.40 -2.15 9.80
CA ASN A 136 -11.44 -3.24 9.97
C ASN A 136 -10.49 -3.35 8.78
N ILE A 137 -11.01 -3.20 7.56
CA ILE A 137 -10.21 -3.20 6.33
C ILE A 137 -9.29 -1.97 6.27
N ASP A 138 -9.83 -0.79 6.57
CA ASP A 138 -9.10 0.48 6.53
C ASP A 138 -8.17 0.70 7.74
N LEU A 139 -8.08 -0.28 8.67
CA LEU A 139 -7.29 -0.14 9.89
C LEU A 139 -5.81 0.08 9.55
N LEU A 140 -5.34 1.29 9.80
CA LEU A 140 -3.93 1.64 9.75
C LEU A 140 -3.64 2.65 10.87
N ILE A 141 -2.79 2.26 11.82
CA ILE A 141 -2.45 3.06 12.99
C ILE A 141 -1.08 3.72 12.77
N TRP A 142 -1.01 5.05 12.93
CA TRP A 142 0.25 5.76 12.98
C TRP A 142 0.72 5.95 14.42
N ALA A 143 1.91 5.47 14.72
CA ALA A 143 2.60 5.75 15.98
C ALA A 143 3.80 6.67 15.70
N GLY A 144 3.76 7.88 16.24
CA GLY A 144 4.85 8.85 16.11
C GLY A 144 6.03 8.52 17.02
N CYS A 145 7.23 8.95 16.61
CA CYS A 145 8.47 8.73 17.33
C CYS A 145 8.50 9.45 18.70
N CYS A 146 8.77 8.69 19.76
CA CYS A 146 8.98 9.22 21.11
C CYS A 146 10.37 9.84 21.34
N MET A 147 11.33 9.59 20.45
CA MET A 147 12.76 9.90 20.66
C MET A 147 13.03 11.40 20.84
N HIS A 148 12.32 12.28 20.12
CA HIS A 148 12.52 13.73 20.25
C HIS A 148 12.03 14.29 21.60
N LYS A 149 11.02 13.68 22.23
CA LYS A 149 10.54 14.06 23.57
C LYS A 149 11.55 13.62 24.64
N GLU A 150 12.11 12.42 24.47
CA GLU A 150 13.16 11.90 25.34
C GLU A 150 14.46 12.72 25.24
N MET A 151 14.81 13.18 24.03
CA MET A 151 15.99 14.03 23.82
C MET A 151 15.86 15.40 24.51
N ASN A 152 14.66 16.01 24.50
CA ASN A 152 14.44 17.26 25.23
C ASN A 152 14.53 17.05 26.75
N ALA A 153 13.98 15.96 27.28
CA ALA A 153 14.11 15.61 28.69
C ALA A 153 15.58 15.38 29.08
N PHE A 154 16.35 14.69 28.23
CA PHE A 154 17.78 14.46 28.44
C PHE A 154 18.58 15.78 28.40
N LYS A 155 18.28 16.67 27.46
CA LYS A 155 18.91 17.99 27.36
C LYS A 155 18.67 18.86 28.60
N GLU A 156 17.44 18.88 29.10
CA GLU A 156 17.09 19.57 30.34
C GLU A 156 17.78 18.90 31.54
N GLY A 157 17.82 17.57 31.59
CA GLY A 157 18.55 16.80 32.59
C GLY A 157 20.04 17.15 32.65
N CYS A 158 20.72 17.19 31.50
CA CYS A 158 22.12 17.64 31.42
C CYS A 158 22.28 19.08 31.89
N THR A 159 21.37 19.98 31.50
CA THR A 159 21.41 21.40 31.87
C THR A 159 21.26 21.61 33.38
N HIS A 160 20.29 20.93 33.99
CA HIS A 160 20.08 20.96 35.44
C HIS A 160 21.23 20.34 36.21
N MET A 161 21.77 19.22 35.73
CA MET A 161 22.90 18.55 36.37
C MET A 161 24.17 19.42 36.31
N SER A 162 24.43 20.10 35.19
CA SER A 162 25.53 21.07 35.08
C SER A 162 25.38 22.23 36.07
N ARG A 163 24.19 22.83 36.17
CA ARG A 163 23.92 23.89 37.16
C ARG A 163 24.12 23.43 38.59
N TRP A 164 23.66 22.22 38.92
CA TRP A 164 23.80 21.68 40.27
C TRP A 164 25.27 21.52 40.68
N TRP A 165 26.14 21.05 39.79
CA TRP A 165 27.58 20.97 40.06
C TRP A 165 28.20 22.34 40.34
N GLU A 166 27.85 23.35 39.54
CA GLU A 166 28.30 24.74 39.74
C GLU A 166 27.83 25.30 41.09
N GLU A 167 26.54 25.16 41.42
CA GLU A 167 25.93 25.66 42.65
C GLU A 167 26.51 25.01 43.92
N ASN A 168 26.96 23.75 43.82
CA ASN A 168 27.50 22.99 44.96
C ASN A 168 29.04 22.94 44.98
N GLY A 169 29.72 23.62 44.04
CA GLY A 169 31.18 23.62 43.96
C GLY A 169 31.80 22.25 43.71
N ILE A 170 31.07 21.35 43.06
CA ILE A 170 31.51 19.99 42.73
C ILE A 170 32.02 19.98 41.29
N SER A 171 33.17 19.34 41.04
CA SER A 171 33.67 19.19 39.68
C SER A 171 32.77 18.24 38.89
N GLY A 172 32.20 18.74 37.78
CA GLY A 172 31.43 17.93 36.85
C GLY A 172 32.28 16.90 36.10
N PRO A 173 31.64 15.93 35.42
CA PRO A 173 32.31 14.91 34.63
C PRO A 173 33.11 15.55 33.49
N ILE A 174 34.32 15.05 33.32
CA ILE A 174 35.26 15.47 32.29
C ILE A 174 34.95 14.66 31.03
N LYS A 175 34.91 15.33 29.87
CA LYS A 175 34.76 14.67 28.57
C LYS A 175 35.95 13.70 28.39
N MET A 176 35.67 12.41 28.21
CA MET A 176 36.67 11.42 27.80
C MET A 176 37.10 11.66 26.35
#